data_AF-A0A936MK96-F1
#
_entry.id   AF-A0A936MK96-F1
#
_cell.length_a   1.000
_cell.length_b   1.000
_cell.length_c   1.000
_cell.angle_alpha   90.00
_cell.angle_beta   90.00
_cell.angle_gamma   90.00
#
_symmetry.space_group_name_H-M   'P 1'
#
loop_
_entity.id
_entity.type
_entity.pdbx_description
1 polymer ?
#
loop_
_entity_poly.entity_id
_entity_poly.type
_entity_poly.pdbx_seq_one_letter_code
_entity_poly.pdbx_strand_id
1 'polypeptide(L)'
;MRHHVLALIAIAAASLGGCRDSKGQSPSLMAADSSAAAPAASADTTPASDVPDAAASPPPSGPTLVDLSGNVHLPPPIADDVPKLASIAMRTDVLARPDPNAPRVGYLRAGAIVEMEPEIAGTAGCKQGYRKIKPYGYVCIGPEATLDLEHPIVRATARRPDITQKLPYMYGVTMRGGPVYTRIPTPEDLKKYEPNLKSHLAKWAKDKENGATYGLDVWMKWQKDPSPPALEALEQRITDPDIPWFLRDGGRVPNLSGLIKSNDLVKIGQVDRRNGVAFVETFLHEGRRYNVSTDLRVIPADRFRPIRGSDFKGYEIGKDIDFPFALIRRTGAKRWEWNEAKKKLVASGEVPWRSAVALTGKQKFFGGVLHYEMKDGGYVDDRHAGRVDPAKKMPAWGKNGEKWIDINITKQVLVAYEGTKPVYATLVASGESGLDDPETSKSTKRGIFRIHTKYVSTTMDSDAVGEEFELRDVPYVQYFEGGYALHGAYWHDKFGRPKSHGCVNLSPEDARRLFFWTEPQVPYGWHGAARSLTGTVVFIHP
;
A
#
# COMPACT_ATOMS: atom_id res chain seq x y z
N MET A 1 38.17 64.95 -7.78
CA MET A 1 38.61 63.64 -7.26
C MET A 1 37.62 62.61 -7.76
N ARG A 2 38.12 61.65 -8.57
CA ARG A 2 37.37 60.91 -9.59
C ARG A 2 36.65 59.68 -9.02
N HIS A 3 35.41 59.50 -9.46
CA HIS A 3 34.71 58.22 -9.54
C HIS A 3 35.40 57.29 -10.55
N HIS A 4 35.43 55.98 -10.28
CA HIS A 4 35.61 54.96 -11.32
C HIS A 4 34.66 53.78 -11.13
N VAL A 5 33.85 53.62 -12.17
CA VAL A 5 33.09 52.44 -12.62
C VAL A 5 34.08 51.41 -13.18
N LEU A 6 33.83 50.11 -12.99
CA LEU A 6 34.22 49.10 -13.98
C LEU A 6 33.37 47.83 -13.84
N ALA A 7 32.70 47.50 -14.93
CA ALA A 7 32.14 46.19 -15.28
C ALA A 7 33.14 45.45 -16.19
N LEU A 8 33.11 44.11 -16.19
CA LEU A 8 33.19 43.19 -17.35
C LEU A 8 33.42 41.75 -16.82
N ILE A 9 32.50 40.81 -17.04
CA ILE A 9 32.35 39.84 -18.15
C ILE A 9 33.22 38.57 -18.01
N ALA A 10 32.51 37.44 -18.17
CA ALA A 10 32.87 36.04 -18.00
C ALA A 10 33.76 35.44 -19.08
N ILE A 11 34.44 34.31 -18.78
CA ILE A 11 34.59 33.12 -19.66
C ILE A 11 34.70 31.85 -18.80
N ALA A 12 34.05 30.78 -19.29
CA ALA A 12 34.00 29.42 -18.75
C ALA A 12 35.29 28.61 -18.97
N ALA A 13 35.53 27.62 -18.10
CA ALA A 13 36.36 26.47 -18.43
C ALA A 13 35.79 25.22 -17.78
N ALA A 14 35.32 24.29 -18.61
CA ALA A 14 35.01 22.92 -18.25
C ALA A 14 36.32 22.13 -18.14
N SER A 15 36.46 21.30 -17.11
CA SER A 15 37.48 20.25 -17.05
C SER A 15 36.82 18.91 -16.74
N LEU A 16 36.89 18.03 -17.73
CA LEU A 16 36.82 16.58 -17.59
C LEU A 16 38.07 16.13 -16.83
N GLY A 17 37.90 15.25 -15.85
CA GLY A 17 39.01 14.65 -15.11
C GLY A 17 38.51 13.55 -14.19
N GLY A 18 38.47 12.33 -14.72
CA GLY A 18 38.38 11.13 -13.89
C GLY A 18 39.66 10.90 -13.12
N CYS A 19 39.52 10.35 -11.91
CA CYS A 19 40.51 9.62 -11.11
C CYS A 19 39.77 9.14 -9.85
N ARG A 20 40.15 8.09 -9.13
CA ARG A 20 41.06 6.94 -9.25
C ARG A 20 40.99 6.35 -7.84
N ASP A 21 40.85 5.04 -7.70
CA ASP A 21 40.91 4.38 -6.40
C ASP A 21 42.23 4.70 -5.67
N SER A 22 42.13 4.98 -4.36
CA SER A 22 43.27 4.90 -3.44
C SER A 22 42.85 4.14 -2.18
N LYS A 23 43.29 2.88 -2.09
CA LYS A 23 43.35 2.10 -0.85
C LYS A 23 44.54 2.56 -0.01
N GLY A 24 44.35 2.65 1.31
CA GLY A 24 45.39 2.81 2.32
C GLY A 24 45.05 2.07 3.62
N GLN A 25 45.62 0.87 3.76
CA GLN A 25 46.10 0.19 4.99
C GLN A 25 45.15 -0.23 6.15
N SER A 26 44.72 -1.51 6.09
CA SER A 26 44.91 -2.68 7.01
C SER A 26 45.52 -2.49 8.42
N PRO A 27 45.28 -3.37 9.45
CA PRO A 27 45.28 -4.86 9.38
C PRO A 27 44.12 -5.59 10.13
N SER A 28 43.48 -6.59 9.50
CA SER A 28 43.74 -8.06 9.52
C SER A 28 43.44 -8.79 10.83
N LEU A 29 42.61 -9.85 10.75
CA LEU A 29 43.04 -11.26 10.94
C LEU A 29 41.90 -12.26 10.56
N MET A 30 42.19 -13.06 9.52
CA MET A 30 41.82 -14.48 9.24
C MET A 30 40.32 -14.81 9.00
N ALA A 31 39.80 -15.17 7.82
CA ALA A 31 40.24 -15.97 6.64
C ALA A 31 40.35 -17.49 6.85
N ALA A 32 39.51 -18.23 6.10
CA ALA A 32 39.78 -19.51 5.41
C ALA A 32 38.55 -19.79 4.49
N ASP A 33 38.48 -19.27 3.28
CA ASP A 33 39.02 -19.78 1.99
C ASP A 33 38.54 -21.19 1.57
N SER A 34 37.82 -21.25 0.44
CA SER A 34 38.31 -21.97 -0.73
C SER A 34 37.63 -21.47 -2.00
N SER A 35 38.47 -21.23 -2.99
CA SER A 35 38.25 -20.66 -4.31
C SER A 35 37.66 -21.65 -5.30
N ALA A 36 37.05 -21.14 -6.38
CA ALA A 36 37.59 -21.29 -7.73
C ALA A 36 36.70 -20.59 -8.77
N ALA A 37 37.34 -20.21 -9.87
CA ALA A 37 36.92 -19.25 -10.86
C ALA A 37 35.85 -19.74 -11.85
N ALA A 38 35.17 -18.77 -12.46
CA ALA A 38 34.35 -18.94 -13.66
C ALA A 38 35.19 -19.32 -14.88
N PRO A 39 34.56 -19.93 -15.88
CA PRO A 39 34.84 -19.57 -17.27
C PRO A 39 33.56 -19.25 -18.05
N ALA A 40 33.69 -18.32 -18.98
CA ALA A 40 32.75 -18.10 -20.08
C ALA A 40 33.09 -19.05 -21.24
N ALA A 41 32.10 -19.65 -21.90
CA ALA A 41 32.02 -19.87 -23.35
C ALA A 41 30.72 -20.60 -23.75
N SER A 42 30.40 -20.39 -25.02
CA SER A 42 29.21 -20.66 -25.82
C SER A 42 28.86 -22.12 -26.18
N ALA A 43 27.61 -22.25 -26.63
CA ALA A 43 27.08 -23.09 -27.71
C ALA A 43 26.48 -24.47 -27.37
N ASP A 44 25.22 -24.60 -27.83
CA ASP A 44 24.47 -25.79 -28.23
C ASP A 44 24.47 -27.04 -27.36
N THR A 45 23.33 -27.25 -26.69
CA THR A 45 22.58 -28.50 -26.84
C THR A 45 21.15 -28.29 -26.37
N THR A 46 20.20 -28.42 -27.28
CA THR A 46 18.81 -28.71 -26.92
C THR A 46 18.77 -30.09 -26.25
N PRO A 47 18.00 -30.24 -25.18
CA PRO A 47 17.04 -31.34 -25.21
C PRO A 47 15.65 -30.92 -24.75
N ALA A 48 14.69 -31.45 -25.49
CA ALA A 48 13.38 -31.92 -25.06
C ALA A 48 12.56 -31.00 -24.13
N SER A 49 11.54 -30.43 -24.76
CA SER A 49 10.24 -30.12 -24.20
C SER A 49 9.79 -31.09 -23.09
N ASP A 50 9.93 -30.67 -21.84
CA ASP A 50 9.05 -31.12 -20.76
C ASP A 50 7.98 -30.05 -20.56
N VAL A 51 6.83 -30.31 -21.16
CA VAL A 51 5.57 -29.67 -20.82
C VAL A 51 5.28 -30.06 -19.37
N PRO A 52 5.16 -29.11 -18.41
CA PRO A 52 4.63 -29.45 -17.10
C PRO A 52 3.18 -29.91 -17.31
N ASP A 53 2.99 -31.16 -16.95
CA ASP A 53 1.76 -31.91 -17.05
C ASP A 53 0.57 -31.15 -16.44
N ALA A 54 -0.56 -31.32 -17.12
CA ALA A 54 -1.94 -30.96 -16.77
C ALA A 54 -2.17 -29.99 -15.60
N ALA A 55 -2.60 -28.79 -15.99
CA ALA A 55 -3.37 -27.84 -15.21
C ALA A 55 -4.23 -28.47 -14.11
N ALA A 56 -3.88 -28.18 -12.85
CA ALA A 56 -4.89 -28.10 -11.81
C ALA A 56 -5.92 -27.04 -12.27
N SER A 57 -7.15 -27.48 -12.56
CA SER A 57 -8.30 -26.65 -12.90
C SER A 57 -8.42 -25.47 -11.92
N PRO A 58 -8.89 -24.27 -12.34
CA PRO A 58 -9.00 -23.15 -11.43
C PRO A 58 -10.03 -23.46 -10.33
N PRO A 59 -9.64 -23.57 -9.04
CA PRO A 59 -10.62 -23.59 -7.97
C PRO A 59 -11.17 -22.16 -7.81
N PRO A 60 -12.37 -22.03 -7.24
CA PRO A 60 -13.38 -21.07 -7.67
C PRO A 60 -12.91 -19.63 -7.50
N SER A 61 -13.34 -18.78 -8.43
CA SER A 61 -13.66 -17.38 -8.12
C SER A 61 -14.55 -17.40 -6.87
N GLY A 62 -13.93 -17.25 -5.70
CA GLY A 62 -14.68 -17.01 -4.48
C GLY A 62 -15.60 -15.80 -4.70
N PRO A 63 -16.69 -15.68 -3.94
CA PRO A 63 -17.55 -14.52 -4.07
C PRO A 63 -16.73 -13.26 -3.90
N THR A 64 -16.91 -12.31 -4.82
CA THR A 64 -16.29 -10.98 -4.74
C THR A 64 -16.68 -10.34 -3.41
N LEU A 65 -15.71 -10.17 -2.51
CA LEU A 65 -15.98 -9.62 -1.17
C LEU A 65 -16.35 -8.14 -1.20
N VAL A 66 -15.85 -7.40 -2.19
CA VAL A 66 -16.17 -6.00 -2.46
C VAL A 66 -16.31 -5.80 -3.96
N ASP A 67 -17.48 -5.34 -4.42
CA ASP A 67 -17.69 -5.06 -5.84
C ASP A 67 -17.14 -3.68 -6.27
N LEU A 68 -17.22 -3.38 -7.57
CA LEU A 68 -16.76 -2.09 -8.11
C LEU A 68 -17.64 -0.89 -7.69
N SER A 69 -18.89 -1.13 -7.28
CA SER A 69 -19.75 -0.12 -6.64
C SER A 69 -19.30 0.19 -5.20
N GLY A 70 -18.54 -0.71 -4.58
CA GLY A 70 -18.05 -0.64 -3.21
C GLY A 70 -18.93 -1.38 -2.20
N ASN A 71 -19.94 -2.13 -2.66
CA ASN A 71 -20.79 -2.96 -1.81
C ASN A 71 -20.00 -4.13 -1.25
N VAL A 72 -20.30 -4.50 -0.01
CA VAL A 72 -19.57 -5.52 0.74
C VAL A 72 -20.40 -6.80 0.84
N HIS A 73 -19.79 -7.94 0.52
CA HIS A 73 -20.40 -9.27 0.57
C HIS A 73 -19.52 -10.22 1.40
N LEU A 74 -19.65 -10.15 2.73
CA LEU A 74 -18.89 -11.04 3.62
C LEU A 74 -19.58 -12.40 3.75
N PRO A 75 -18.82 -13.51 3.78
CA PRO A 75 -19.38 -14.80 4.15
C PRO A 75 -19.82 -14.79 5.63
N PRO A 76 -20.70 -15.71 6.04
CA PRO A 76 -21.06 -15.86 7.44
C PRO A 76 -19.82 -16.18 8.30
N PRO A 77 -19.84 -15.86 9.61
CA PRO A 77 -18.79 -16.26 10.54
C PRO A 77 -18.58 -17.78 10.54
N ILE A 78 -17.36 -18.20 10.83
CA ILE A 78 -17.02 -19.63 10.98
C ILE A 78 -17.74 -20.15 12.23
N ALA A 79 -18.52 -21.22 12.08
CA ALA A 79 -19.28 -21.85 13.17
C ALA A 79 -18.38 -22.23 14.36
N ASP A 80 -18.91 -22.26 15.59
CA ASP A 80 -18.11 -22.51 16.79
C ASP A 80 -17.71 -23.96 16.99
N ASP A 81 -18.47 -24.89 16.41
CA ASP A 81 -18.32 -26.33 16.52
C ASP A 81 -17.40 -26.96 15.46
N VAL A 82 -16.95 -26.19 14.47
CA VAL A 82 -16.00 -26.70 13.46
C VAL A 82 -14.55 -26.58 13.92
N PRO A 83 -13.66 -27.51 13.54
CA PRO A 83 -12.24 -27.40 13.83
C PRO A 83 -11.63 -26.14 13.22
N LYS A 84 -10.86 -25.41 14.03
CA LYS A 84 -10.19 -24.16 13.66
C LYS A 84 -8.71 -24.21 13.99
N LEU A 85 -7.93 -23.44 13.27
CA LEU A 85 -6.57 -23.07 13.66
C LEU A 85 -6.40 -21.56 13.60
N ALA A 86 -5.39 -21.05 14.30
CA ALA A 86 -5.03 -19.65 14.33
C ALA A 86 -3.58 -19.41 13.92
N SER A 87 -3.34 -18.33 13.17
CA SER A 87 -2.00 -17.82 12.88
C SER A 87 -1.45 -17.02 14.07
N ILE A 88 -0.19 -17.27 14.43
CA ILE A 88 0.52 -16.59 15.53
C ILE A 88 1.80 -15.88 15.07
N ALA A 89 2.04 -15.80 13.76
CA ALA A 89 3.18 -15.10 13.16
C ALA A 89 2.72 -13.99 12.21
N MET A 90 3.58 -13.00 11.95
CA MET A 90 3.29 -11.94 10.97
C MET A 90 2.95 -12.51 9.58
N ARG A 91 3.48 -13.71 9.30
CA ARG A 91 3.18 -14.50 8.13
C ARG A 91 3.24 -15.98 8.48
N THR A 92 2.15 -16.67 8.21
CA THR A 92 2.01 -18.13 8.25
C THR A 92 1.67 -18.56 6.83
N ASP A 93 2.59 -19.23 6.16
CA ASP A 93 2.39 -19.61 4.75
C ASP A 93 1.31 -20.68 4.59
N VAL A 94 0.48 -20.52 3.56
CA VAL A 94 -0.46 -21.56 3.11
C VAL A 94 0.14 -22.22 1.88
N LEU A 95 0.37 -23.52 1.97
CA LEU A 95 1.06 -24.32 0.97
C LEU A 95 0.07 -25.11 0.10
N ALA A 96 0.42 -25.35 -1.16
CA ALA A 96 -0.41 -26.13 -2.09
C ALA A 96 -0.55 -27.60 -1.68
N ARG A 97 0.44 -28.14 -0.98
CA ARG A 97 0.54 -29.53 -0.50
C ARG A 97 1.15 -29.53 0.92
N PRO A 98 0.95 -30.59 1.74
CA PRO A 98 1.50 -30.70 3.09
C PRO A 98 3.00 -31.05 3.07
N ASP A 99 3.80 -30.17 2.47
CA ASP A 99 5.22 -30.33 2.17
C ASP A 99 5.89 -28.94 2.24
N PRO A 100 6.99 -28.77 2.99
CA PRO A 100 7.64 -27.48 3.16
C PRO A 100 8.19 -26.88 1.87
N ASN A 101 8.43 -27.71 0.84
CA ASN A 101 8.89 -27.26 -0.47
C ASN A 101 7.74 -27.00 -1.47
N ALA A 102 6.49 -27.20 -1.06
CA ALA A 102 5.36 -26.95 -1.92
C ALA A 102 5.20 -25.46 -2.24
N PRO A 103 4.70 -25.10 -3.44
CA PRO A 103 4.40 -23.72 -3.76
C PRO A 103 3.45 -23.09 -2.75
N ARG A 104 3.76 -21.86 -2.35
CA ARG A 104 2.89 -21.03 -1.53
C ARG A 104 1.71 -20.53 -2.37
N VAL A 105 0.50 -20.77 -1.90
CA VAL A 105 -0.76 -20.34 -2.54
C VAL A 105 -1.40 -19.13 -1.84
N GLY A 106 -0.92 -18.80 -0.65
CA GLY A 106 -1.34 -17.62 0.11
C GLY A 106 -0.67 -17.57 1.46
N TYR A 107 -1.15 -16.70 2.34
CA TYR A 107 -0.72 -16.68 3.73
C TYR A 107 -1.76 -16.10 4.67
N LEU A 108 -1.68 -16.53 5.92
CA LEU A 108 -2.42 -16.00 7.06
C LEU A 108 -1.50 -15.06 7.86
N ARG A 109 -2.06 -13.98 8.40
CA ARG A 109 -1.35 -13.10 9.33
C ARG A 109 -1.83 -13.36 10.74
N ALA A 110 -0.99 -13.12 11.74
CA ALA A 110 -1.29 -13.22 13.18
C ALA A 110 -2.72 -12.79 13.53
N GLY A 111 -3.44 -13.67 14.23
CA GLY A 111 -4.84 -13.49 14.62
C GLY A 111 -5.84 -13.97 13.58
N ALA A 112 -5.41 -14.35 12.37
CA ALA A 112 -6.30 -15.03 11.42
C ALA A 112 -6.72 -16.38 12.01
N ILE A 113 -8.02 -16.60 12.09
CA ILE A 113 -8.62 -17.88 12.46
C ILE A 113 -9.31 -18.43 11.22
N VAL A 114 -8.99 -19.67 10.85
CA VAL A 114 -9.55 -20.33 9.67
C VAL A 114 -10.09 -21.71 10.03
N GLU A 115 -11.12 -22.15 9.31
CA GLU A 115 -11.62 -23.51 9.40
C GLU A 115 -10.60 -24.48 8.81
N MET A 116 -10.45 -25.64 9.46
CA MET A 116 -9.55 -26.70 9.04
C MET A 116 -10.24 -28.07 9.05
N GLU A 117 -9.68 -29.01 8.31
CA GLU A 117 -9.97 -30.44 8.49
C GLU A 117 -9.27 -30.93 9.77
N PRO A 118 -9.92 -31.76 10.60
CA PRO A 118 -9.35 -32.23 11.87
C PRO A 118 -8.16 -33.18 11.67
N GLU A 119 -8.12 -33.90 10.56
CA GLU A 119 -7.08 -34.88 10.25
C GLU A 119 -5.73 -34.23 9.94
N ILE A 120 -4.65 -34.94 10.31
CA ILE A 120 -3.29 -34.58 9.90
C ILE A 120 -3.09 -34.98 8.45
N ALA A 121 -2.88 -34.00 7.57
CA ALA A 121 -2.67 -34.24 6.14
C ALA A 121 -1.25 -34.71 5.77
N GLY A 122 -0.29 -34.55 6.68
CA GLY A 122 1.10 -34.94 6.50
C GLY A 122 1.99 -34.35 7.59
N THR A 123 3.22 -34.85 7.72
CA THR A 123 4.17 -34.43 8.79
C THR A 123 5.56 -34.07 8.26
N ALA A 124 5.77 -34.07 6.95
CA ALA A 124 7.07 -33.78 6.33
C ALA A 124 7.60 -32.42 6.78
N GLY A 125 8.69 -32.37 7.55
CA GLY A 125 9.23 -31.11 8.09
C GLY A 125 8.34 -30.36 9.09
N CYS A 126 7.17 -30.91 9.46
CA CYS A 126 6.18 -30.29 10.33
C CYS A 126 5.84 -31.21 11.51
N LYS A 127 6.44 -30.94 12.67
CA LYS A 127 6.37 -31.84 13.85
C LYS A 127 4.95 -32.10 14.35
N GLN A 128 4.07 -31.09 14.34
CA GLN A 128 2.68 -31.24 14.79
C GLN A 128 1.69 -31.52 13.63
N GLY A 129 2.24 -31.70 12.42
CA GLY A 129 1.51 -32.03 11.21
C GLY A 129 0.83 -30.84 10.53
N TYR A 130 0.65 -30.98 9.23
CA TYR A 130 -0.14 -30.05 8.42
C TYR A 130 -1.63 -30.28 8.61
N ARG A 131 -2.40 -29.20 8.61
CA ARG A 131 -3.86 -29.22 8.51
C ARG A 131 -4.28 -28.63 7.18
N LYS A 132 -5.23 -29.28 6.52
CA LYS A 132 -5.89 -28.70 5.34
C LYS A 132 -6.85 -27.62 5.83
N ILE A 133 -6.81 -26.44 5.22
CA ILE A 133 -7.65 -25.30 5.58
C ILE A 133 -8.65 -24.97 4.49
N LYS A 134 -9.74 -24.28 4.84
CA LYS A 134 -10.66 -23.73 3.85
C LYS A 134 -10.20 -22.36 3.33
N PRO A 135 -10.49 -22.03 2.05
CA PRO A 135 -11.12 -22.91 1.05
C PRO A 135 -10.16 -23.95 0.47
N TYR A 136 -8.84 -23.77 0.60
CA TYR A 136 -7.83 -24.70 0.11
C TYR A 136 -6.47 -24.50 0.79
N GLY A 137 -5.57 -25.46 0.58
CA GLY A 137 -4.17 -25.39 1.01
C GLY A 137 -3.93 -25.96 2.41
N TYR A 138 -2.67 -25.92 2.83
CA TYR A 138 -2.19 -26.59 4.04
C TYR A 138 -1.36 -25.64 4.90
N VAL A 139 -1.55 -25.72 6.21
CA VAL A 139 -0.79 -24.94 7.22
C VAL A 139 -0.13 -25.90 8.19
N CYS A 140 1.17 -25.70 8.46
CA CYS A 140 1.90 -26.45 9.48
C CYS A 140 1.57 -25.92 10.87
N ILE A 141 1.15 -26.79 11.80
CA ILE A 141 0.99 -26.42 13.21
C ILE A 141 2.36 -26.39 13.89
N GLY A 142 2.66 -25.32 14.64
CA GLY A 142 3.95 -25.12 15.28
C GLY A 142 4.28 -23.63 15.52
N PRO A 143 5.49 -23.15 15.16
CA PRO A 143 5.93 -21.79 15.47
C PRO A 143 5.05 -20.66 14.90
N GLU A 144 4.37 -20.91 13.78
CA GLU A 144 3.60 -19.90 13.05
C GLU A 144 2.09 -20.07 13.17
N ALA A 145 1.61 -21.24 13.61
CA ALA A 145 0.19 -21.55 13.73
C ALA A 145 -0.09 -22.47 14.92
N THR A 146 -1.24 -22.27 15.55
CA THR A 146 -1.64 -23.00 16.76
C THR A 146 -3.09 -23.49 16.66
N LEU A 147 -3.40 -24.53 17.42
CA LEU A 147 -4.77 -24.97 17.67
C LEU A 147 -5.36 -24.31 18.93
N ASP A 148 -4.53 -23.66 19.74
CA ASP A 148 -4.96 -22.90 20.91
C ASP A 148 -5.48 -21.51 20.51
N LEU A 149 -6.80 -21.36 20.47
CA LEU A 149 -7.45 -20.10 20.14
C LEU A 149 -7.32 -19.05 21.24
N GLU A 150 -6.96 -19.45 22.47
CA GLU A 150 -6.70 -18.55 23.61
C GLU A 150 -5.23 -18.11 23.69
N HIS A 151 -4.40 -18.51 22.73
CA HIS A 151 -3.00 -18.14 22.68
C HIS A 151 -2.83 -16.61 22.73
N PRO A 152 -1.88 -16.06 23.52
CA PRO A 152 -1.78 -14.61 23.75
C PRO A 152 -1.70 -13.76 22.48
N ILE A 153 -0.97 -14.23 21.45
CA ILE A 153 -0.89 -13.53 20.16
C ILE A 153 -2.26 -13.51 19.47
N VAL A 154 -3.01 -14.62 19.48
CA VAL A 154 -4.33 -14.71 18.83
C VAL A 154 -5.27 -13.69 19.48
N ARG A 155 -5.34 -13.67 20.81
CA ARG A 155 -6.16 -12.72 21.57
C ARG A 155 -5.71 -11.27 21.37
N ALA A 156 -4.41 -10.99 21.32
CA ALA A 156 -3.87 -9.64 21.12
C ALA A 156 -4.03 -9.13 19.68
N THR A 157 -4.18 -10.02 18.70
CA THR A 157 -4.36 -9.70 17.27
C THR A 157 -5.76 -10.03 16.76
N ALA A 158 -6.74 -10.15 17.68
CA ALA A 158 -8.14 -10.36 17.34
C ALA A 158 -8.69 -9.28 16.40
N ARG A 159 -8.14 -8.05 16.47
CA ARG A 159 -8.45 -7.01 15.50
C ARG A 159 -7.65 -7.18 14.21
N ARG A 160 -8.36 -7.67 13.20
CA ARG A 160 -7.89 -7.97 11.85
C ARG A 160 -8.01 -6.75 10.92
N PRO A 161 -7.38 -6.77 9.72
CA PRO A 161 -7.61 -5.72 8.73
C PRO A 161 -9.10 -5.64 8.37
N ASP A 162 -9.67 -4.44 8.47
CA ASP A 162 -11.06 -4.19 8.10
C ASP A 162 -11.17 -3.97 6.59
N ILE A 163 -11.35 -5.07 5.86
CA ILE A 163 -11.46 -5.07 4.39
C ILE A 163 -12.71 -4.35 3.86
N THR A 164 -13.65 -3.99 4.73
CA THR A 164 -14.83 -3.19 4.35
C THR A 164 -14.48 -1.73 4.13
N GLN A 165 -13.31 -1.29 4.60
CA GLN A 165 -12.89 0.11 4.61
C GLN A 165 -11.77 0.38 3.61
N LYS A 166 -11.77 1.57 3.00
CA LYS A 166 -10.69 2.03 2.11
C LYS A 166 -9.29 1.99 2.74
N LEU A 167 -9.21 2.08 4.07
CA LEU A 167 -7.99 1.84 4.84
C LEU A 167 -8.27 0.73 5.86
N PRO A 168 -7.60 -0.43 5.78
CA PRO A 168 -7.92 -1.59 6.61
C PRO A 168 -7.55 -1.40 8.09
N TYR A 169 -6.64 -0.49 8.39
CA TYR A 169 -6.20 -0.13 9.75
C TYR A 169 -6.34 1.37 10.00
N MET A 170 -6.03 1.81 11.22
CA MET A 170 -5.67 3.20 11.46
C MET A 170 -4.25 3.43 10.94
N TYR A 171 -3.99 4.55 10.29
CA TYR A 171 -2.67 4.87 9.75
C TYR A 171 -2.18 6.21 10.29
N GLY A 172 -0.87 6.32 10.48
CA GLY A 172 -0.20 7.56 10.83
C GLY A 172 1.15 7.68 10.13
N VAL A 173 1.58 8.92 9.86
CA VAL A 173 2.94 9.22 9.41
C VAL A 173 3.71 9.86 10.54
N THR A 174 4.88 9.30 10.85
CA THR A 174 5.76 9.81 11.91
C THR A 174 6.29 11.18 11.52
N MET A 175 5.85 12.24 12.19
CA MET A 175 6.32 13.61 11.90
C MET A 175 7.61 13.91 12.66
N ARG A 176 7.75 13.29 13.83
CA ARG A 176 8.87 13.40 14.75
C ARG A 176 9.21 12.00 15.22
N GLY A 177 10.48 11.63 15.20
CA GLY A 177 10.89 10.32 15.69
C GLY A 177 10.46 10.12 17.15
N GLY A 178 10.27 8.87 17.53
CA GLY A 178 9.72 8.53 18.84
C GLY A 178 10.07 7.11 19.29
N PRO A 179 10.10 6.87 20.60
CA PRO A 179 10.41 5.55 21.14
C PRO A 179 9.31 4.54 20.81
N VAL A 180 9.73 3.28 20.72
CA VAL A 180 8.86 2.11 20.58
C VAL A 180 9.02 1.25 21.82
N TYR A 181 7.91 0.92 22.48
CA TYR A 181 7.87 0.27 23.78
C TYR A 181 7.23 -1.13 23.72
N THR A 182 7.55 -1.96 24.73
CA THR A 182 6.91 -3.27 24.98
C THR A 182 5.74 -3.19 25.94
N ARG A 183 5.63 -2.11 26.70
CA ARG A 183 4.54 -1.83 27.65
C ARG A 183 4.28 -0.34 27.72
N ILE A 184 3.25 0.05 28.47
CA ILE A 184 3.04 1.44 28.87
C ILE A 184 4.27 1.90 29.70
N PRO A 185 4.96 2.99 29.32
CA PRO A 185 6.15 3.46 30.03
C PRO A 185 5.79 4.10 31.38
N THR A 186 6.58 3.86 32.43
CA THR A 186 6.43 4.54 33.74
C THR A 186 7.00 5.96 33.68
N PRO A 187 6.76 6.82 34.68
CA PRO A 187 7.41 8.13 34.77
C PRO A 187 8.95 8.07 34.69
N GLU A 188 9.58 7.04 35.27
CA GLU A 188 11.03 6.81 35.20
C GLU A 188 11.47 6.45 33.78
N ASP A 189 10.70 5.60 33.09
CA ASP A 189 10.96 5.26 31.68
C ASP A 189 10.85 6.49 30.79
N LEU A 190 9.81 7.32 30.99
CA LEU A 190 9.63 8.56 30.25
C LEU A 190 10.79 9.54 30.50
N LYS A 191 11.27 9.67 31.74
CA LYS A 191 12.45 10.47 32.06
C LYS A 191 13.71 9.96 31.37
N LYS A 192 13.87 8.64 31.28
CA LYS A 192 15.04 7.98 30.68
C LYS A 192 15.03 8.05 29.15
N TYR A 193 13.89 7.74 28.52
CA TYR A 193 13.80 7.55 27.08
C TYR A 193 13.21 8.74 26.32
N GLU A 194 12.55 9.68 27.02
CA GLU A 194 11.94 10.89 26.46
C GLU A 194 12.25 12.14 27.29
N PRO A 195 13.52 12.50 27.55
CA PRO A 195 13.89 13.63 28.42
C PRO A 195 13.31 14.99 27.97
N ASN A 196 12.98 15.12 26.69
CA ASN A 196 12.41 16.34 26.10
C ASN A 196 10.88 16.29 25.94
N LEU A 197 10.17 15.34 26.58
CA LEU A 197 8.73 15.12 26.39
C LEU A 197 7.89 16.38 26.64
N LYS A 198 8.15 17.13 27.72
CA LYS A 198 7.42 18.35 28.05
C LYS A 198 7.50 19.40 26.92
N SER A 199 8.70 19.64 26.40
CA SER A 199 8.89 20.57 25.28
C SER A 199 8.23 20.05 23.99
N HIS A 200 8.31 18.74 23.75
CA HIS A 200 7.65 18.10 22.62
C HIS A 200 6.12 18.30 22.65
N LEU A 201 5.47 17.99 23.78
CA LEU A 201 4.03 18.12 23.94
C LEU A 201 3.58 19.59 23.79
N ALA A 202 4.33 20.55 24.34
CA ALA A 202 4.03 21.97 24.18
C ALA A 202 4.09 22.43 22.70
N LYS A 203 5.04 21.89 21.91
CA LYS A 203 5.11 22.14 20.46
C LYS A 203 4.01 21.42 19.70
N TRP A 204 3.67 20.20 20.11
CA TRP A 204 2.62 19.40 19.49
C TRP A 204 1.23 20.02 19.74
N ALA A 205 0.98 20.58 20.92
CA ALA A 205 -0.27 21.27 21.24
C ALA A 205 -0.55 22.50 20.36
N LYS A 206 0.49 23.17 19.88
CA LYS A 206 0.39 24.40 19.07
C LYS A 206 0.36 24.15 17.56
N ASP A 207 0.63 22.92 17.12
CA ASP A 207 0.74 22.56 15.71
C ASP A 207 -0.65 22.25 15.13
N LYS A 208 -1.17 23.11 14.26
CA LYS A 208 -2.52 22.96 13.70
C LYS A 208 -2.62 21.88 12.62
N GLU A 209 -1.49 21.50 12.02
CA GLU A 209 -1.46 20.58 10.88
C GLU A 209 -1.04 19.16 11.27
N ASN A 210 -0.22 19.04 12.32
CA ASN A 210 0.35 17.76 12.76
C ASN A 210 0.21 17.53 14.28
N GLY A 211 -0.52 18.40 14.96
CA GLY A 211 -0.58 18.44 16.41
C GLY A 211 -1.86 17.86 17.02
N ALA A 212 -2.10 18.26 18.27
CA ALA A 212 -3.12 17.68 19.15
C ALA A 212 -4.57 17.78 18.66
N THR A 213 -4.87 18.71 17.76
CA THR A 213 -6.23 18.95 17.25
C THR A 213 -6.47 18.30 15.89
N TYR A 214 -5.46 17.71 15.26
CA TYR A 214 -5.58 17.18 13.91
C TYR A 214 -5.99 15.72 13.92
N GLY A 215 -7.09 15.40 13.23
CA GLY A 215 -7.44 14.03 12.85
C GLY A 215 -7.71 13.08 14.01
N LEU A 216 -8.19 13.60 15.14
CA LEU A 216 -8.47 12.79 16.33
C LEU A 216 -9.50 11.68 16.06
N ASP A 217 -10.48 11.94 15.19
CA ASP A 217 -11.46 10.96 14.70
C ASP A 217 -10.81 9.69 14.13
N VAL A 218 -9.62 9.79 13.52
CA VAL A 218 -8.89 8.61 13.01
C VAL A 218 -8.50 7.68 14.14
N TRP A 219 -8.08 8.24 15.29
CA TRP A 219 -7.79 7.47 16.49
C TRP A 219 -9.05 6.98 17.21
N MET A 220 -10.24 7.38 16.77
CA MET A 220 -11.50 6.91 17.35
C MET A 220 -12.17 5.84 16.49
N LYS A 221 -11.52 5.34 15.42
CA LYS A 221 -12.10 4.42 14.42
C LYS A 221 -12.90 3.25 15.02
N TRP A 222 -12.46 2.72 16.16
CA TRP A 222 -13.07 1.55 16.81
C TRP A 222 -13.50 1.80 18.26
N GLN A 223 -13.42 3.05 18.74
CA GLN A 223 -13.89 3.40 20.08
C GLN A 223 -15.42 3.57 20.05
N LYS A 224 -16.10 3.02 21.06
CA LYS A 224 -17.56 3.14 21.21
C LYS A 224 -17.95 4.53 21.72
N ASP A 225 -17.20 5.03 22.69
CA ASP A 225 -17.41 6.34 23.29
C ASP A 225 -16.33 7.31 22.78
N PRO A 226 -16.69 8.54 22.41
CA PRO A 226 -15.73 9.52 21.94
C PRO A 226 -14.79 9.91 23.09
N SER A 227 -13.49 9.69 22.90
CA SER A 227 -12.49 10.27 23.82
C SER A 227 -12.53 11.81 23.76
N PRO A 228 -12.26 12.50 24.88
CA PRO A 228 -12.14 13.94 24.87
C PRO A 228 -10.96 14.42 23.99
N PRO A 229 -10.96 15.69 23.58
CA PRO A 229 -9.84 16.29 22.84
C PRO A 229 -8.51 16.02 23.53
N ALA A 230 -7.45 15.80 22.76
CA ALA A 230 -6.20 15.30 23.33
C ALA A 230 -5.55 16.24 24.36
N LEU A 231 -5.77 17.56 24.25
CA LEU A 231 -5.29 18.52 25.25
C LEU A 231 -6.06 18.45 26.56
N GLU A 232 -7.38 18.27 26.48
CA GLU A 232 -8.24 18.07 27.65
C GLU A 232 -7.88 16.74 28.35
N ALA A 233 -7.70 15.68 27.57
CA ALA A 233 -7.27 14.39 28.10
C ALA A 233 -5.93 14.50 28.86
N LEU A 234 -4.95 15.23 28.30
CA LEU A 234 -3.66 15.48 28.93
C LEU A 234 -3.77 16.29 30.23
N GLU A 235 -4.62 17.32 30.25
CA GLU A 235 -4.84 18.16 31.43
C GLU A 235 -5.51 17.39 32.57
N GLN A 236 -6.56 16.63 32.24
CA GLN A 236 -7.32 15.83 33.19
C GLN A 236 -6.67 14.47 33.53
N ARG A 237 -5.54 14.14 32.89
CA ARG A 237 -4.82 12.86 33.05
C ARG A 237 -5.70 11.62 32.86
N ILE A 238 -6.56 11.66 31.85
CA ILE A 238 -7.57 10.63 31.60
C ILE A 238 -6.92 9.30 31.23
N THR A 239 -7.42 8.22 31.81
CA THR A 239 -7.02 6.86 31.44
C THR A 239 -8.25 6.11 30.97
N ASP A 240 -8.17 5.49 29.80
CA ASP A 240 -9.28 4.72 29.25
C ASP A 240 -9.53 3.47 30.14
N PRO A 241 -10.80 3.14 30.44
CA PRO A 241 -11.10 1.95 31.24
C PRO A 241 -10.82 0.64 30.49
N ASP A 242 -10.76 0.69 29.16
CA ASP A 242 -10.65 -0.45 28.26
C ASP A 242 -9.25 -0.60 27.64
N ILE A 243 -8.19 -0.20 28.37
CA ILE A 243 -6.79 -0.51 27.99
C ILE A 243 -6.68 -2.01 27.62
N PRO A 244 -5.92 -2.37 26.57
CA PRO A 244 -5.74 -3.76 26.17
C PRO A 244 -5.28 -4.63 27.34
N TRP A 245 -5.90 -5.80 27.52
CA TRP A 245 -5.69 -6.65 28.69
C TRP A 245 -4.20 -6.97 28.94
N PHE A 246 -3.42 -7.13 27.86
CA PHE A 246 -1.99 -7.44 27.92
C PHE A 246 -1.12 -6.24 28.34
N LEU A 247 -1.69 -5.03 28.46
CA LEU A 247 -1.00 -3.81 28.92
C LEU A 247 -1.46 -3.33 30.30
N ARG A 248 -2.49 -3.95 30.88
CA ARG A 248 -2.98 -3.62 32.22
C ARG A 248 -1.96 -4.06 33.28
N ASP A 249 -1.96 -3.37 34.40
CA ASP A 249 -1.19 -3.75 35.61
C ASP A 249 0.32 -3.98 35.34
N GLY A 250 0.90 -3.18 34.43
CA GLY A 250 2.32 -3.29 34.04
C GLY A 250 2.61 -4.41 33.02
N GLY A 251 1.57 -5.01 32.45
CA GLY A 251 1.65 -6.01 31.40
C GLY A 251 2.39 -5.55 30.14
N ARG A 252 2.76 -6.51 29.30
CA ARG A 252 3.55 -6.32 28.08
C ARG A 252 2.88 -6.98 26.88
N VAL A 253 3.21 -6.43 25.71
CA VAL A 253 2.81 -7.01 24.43
C VAL A 253 3.44 -8.39 24.22
N PRO A 254 2.69 -9.36 23.65
CA PRO A 254 3.29 -10.58 23.10
C PRO A 254 4.36 -10.26 22.06
N ASN A 255 5.43 -11.07 21.98
CA ASN A 255 6.55 -10.84 21.08
C ASN A 255 6.25 -11.26 19.63
N LEU A 256 5.29 -10.60 18.99
CA LEU A 256 4.98 -10.82 17.57
C LEU A 256 6.02 -10.16 16.65
N SER A 257 6.56 -9.00 17.05
CA SER A 257 7.57 -8.28 16.26
C SER A 257 8.93 -8.98 16.16
N GLY A 258 9.22 -9.93 17.06
CA GLY A 258 10.54 -10.54 17.21
C GLY A 258 11.60 -9.60 17.83
N LEU A 259 11.25 -8.35 18.15
CA LEU A 259 12.20 -7.35 18.67
C LEU A 259 12.42 -7.46 20.19
N ILE A 260 11.58 -8.21 20.91
CA ILE A 260 11.70 -8.38 22.36
C ILE A 260 12.74 -9.47 22.65
N LYS A 261 13.98 -9.05 22.91
CA LYS A 261 15.10 -9.96 23.19
C LYS A 261 15.20 -10.40 24.66
N SER A 262 14.60 -9.65 25.57
CA SER A 262 14.54 -9.94 27.02
C SER A 262 13.30 -9.29 27.62
N ASN A 263 12.75 -9.88 28.69
CA ASN A 263 11.60 -9.37 29.43
C ASN A 263 11.89 -8.03 30.13
N ASP A 264 13.16 -7.67 30.33
CA ASP A 264 13.55 -6.40 30.97
C ASP A 264 13.49 -5.20 30.01
N LEU A 265 13.44 -5.45 28.69
CA LEU A 265 13.44 -4.38 27.70
C LEU A 265 12.12 -3.60 27.73
N VAL A 266 12.20 -2.32 28.06
CA VAL A 266 11.06 -1.39 28.00
C VAL A 266 10.99 -0.73 26.63
N LYS A 267 12.09 -0.11 26.19
CA LYS A 267 12.25 0.45 24.84
C LYS A 267 12.91 -0.60 23.95
N ILE A 268 12.24 -0.96 22.85
CA ILE A 268 12.70 -1.97 21.87
C ILE A 268 13.09 -1.36 20.53
N GLY A 269 12.87 -0.06 20.34
CA GLY A 269 13.27 0.60 19.10
C GLY A 269 12.87 2.06 19.08
N GLN A 270 12.87 2.59 17.86
CA GLN A 270 12.47 3.94 17.54
C GLN A 270 11.76 3.94 16.18
N VAL A 271 10.74 4.77 16.04
CA VAL A 271 10.19 5.10 14.72
C VAL A 271 10.90 6.33 14.19
N ASP A 272 11.38 6.24 12.96
CA ASP A 272 12.02 7.35 12.27
C ASP A 272 11.01 8.25 11.57
N ARG A 273 11.46 9.47 11.28
CA ARG A 273 10.61 10.49 10.66
C ARG A 273 10.23 10.05 9.24
N ARG A 274 9.03 10.45 8.82
CA ARG A 274 8.45 10.21 7.49
C ARG A 274 8.10 8.75 7.19
N ASN A 275 8.21 7.86 8.17
CA ASN A 275 7.71 6.49 8.05
C ASN A 275 6.20 6.44 8.30
N GLY A 276 5.50 5.62 7.54
CA GLY A 276 4.08 5.34 7.73
C GLY A 276 3.90 4.08 8.55
N VAL A 277 2.97 4.11 9.50
CA VAL A 277 2.70 2.99 10.41
C VAL A 277 1.19 2.74 10.47
N ALA A 278 0.82 1.46 10.51
CA ALA A 278 -0.55 1.01 10.75
C ALA A 278 -0.73 0.54 12.19
N PHE A 279 -1.93 0.79 12.73
CA PHE A 279 -2.28 0.52 14.11
C PHE A 279 -3.55 -0.31 14.21
N VAL A 280 -3.52 -1.25 15.14
CA VAL A 280 -4.65 -2.12 15.50
C VAL A 280 -5.30 -1.67 16.79
N GLU A 281 -4.72 -0.77 17.58
CA GLU A 281 -5.34 -0.30 18.82
C GLU A 281 -4.85 1.09 19.19
N THR A 282 -5.63 1.79 20.01
CA THR A 282 -5.29 3.07 20.61
C THR A 282 -6.02 3.26 21.93
N PHE A 283 -5.32 3.82 22.92
CA PHE A 283 -5.86 4.07 24.25
C PHE A 283 -5.19 5.27 24.92
N LEU A 284 -5.88 5.90 25.86
CA LEU A 284 -5.35 6.92 26.77
C LEU A 284 -4.79 6.28 28.04
N HIS A 285 -3.62 6.77 28.47
CA HIS A 285 -3.07 6.49 29.79
C HIS A 285 -2.44 7.77 30.35
N GLU A 286 -2.92 8.17 31.54
CA GLU A 286 -2.56 9.45 32.18
C GLU A 286 -2.64 10.66 31.22
N GLY A 287 -3.65 10.65 30.35
CA GLY A 287 -3.96 11.70 29.39
C GLY A 287 -3.17 11.62 28.09
N ARG A 288 -2.12 10.79 28.00
CA ARG A 288 -1.35 10.60 26.77
C ARG A 288 -1.89 9.41 25.99
N ARG A 289 -2.11 9.61 24.69
CA ARG A 289 -2.56 8.55 23.78
C ARG A 289 -1.40 7.69 23.29
N TYR A 290 -1.58 6.39 23.31
CA TYR A 290 -0.67 5.39 22.76
C TYR A 290 -1.40 4.55 21.71
N ASN A 291 -0.67 4.17 20.67
CA ASN A 291 -1.12 3.26 19.64
C ASN A 291 -0.41 1.91 19.77
N VAL A 292 -1.09 0.82 19.38
CA VAL A 292 -0.48 -0.50 19.18
C VAL A 292 -0.42 -0.77 17.68
N SER A 293 0.79 -1.00 17.19
CA SER A 293 1.04 -1.32 15.77
C SER A 293 0.61 -2.74 15.40
N THR A 294 0.49 -3.02 14.11
CA THR A 294 0.09 -4.34 13.56
C THR A 294 0.99 -5.51 13.98
N ASP A 295 2.24 -5.23 14.38
CA ASP A 295 3.20 -6.18 14.95
C ASP A 295 3.31 -6.10 16.49
N LEU A 296 2.27 -5.55 17.13
CA LEU A 296 2.10 -5.44 18.58
C LEU A 296 3.14 -4.58 19.30
N ARG A 297 3.63 -3.49 18.71
CA ARG A 297 4.52 -2.55 19.43
C ARG A 297 3.74 -1.33 19.91
N VAL A 298 4.02 -0.87 21.13
CA VAL A 298 3.39 0.31 21.74
C VAL A 298 4.15 1.57 21.34
N ILE A 299 3.47 2.55 20.75
CA ILE A 299 4.09 3.77 20.24
C ILE A 299 3.23 4.98 20.61
N PRO A 300 3.79 6.06 21.16
CA PRO A 300 3.00 7.25 21.48
C PRO A 300 2.36 7.90 20.25
N ALA A 301 1.07 8.24 20.33
CA ALA A 301 0.31 8.77 19.20
C ALA A 301 0.70 10.22 18.84
N ASP A 302 1.25 10.98 19.79
CA ASP A 302 1.78 12.35 19.61
C ASP A 302 2.97 12.43 18.65
N ARG A 303 3.50 11.28 18.21
CA ARG A 303 4.57 11.15 17.20
C ARG A 303 4.05 11.15 15.78
N PHE A 304 2.76 10.87 15.60
CA PHE A 304 2.14 10.62 14.31
C PHE A 304 1.16 11.73 13.94
N ARG A 305 1.18 12.09 12.65
CA ARG A 305 0.02 12.70 12.03
C ARG A 305 -0.91 11.57 11.54
N PRO A 306 -2.15 11.45 12.05
CA PRO A 306 -3.12 10.48 11.54
C PRO A 306 -3.45 10.69 10.06
N ILE A 307 -3.81 9.61 9.38
CA ILE A 307 -4.07 9.58 7.94
C ILE A 307 -5.50 9.09 7.66
N ARG A 308 -6.28 9.91 6.94
CA ARG A 308 -7.62 9.54 6.43
C ARG A 308 -7.58 8.90 5.03
N GLY A 309 -6.48 9.12 4.31
CA GLY A 309 -6.39 8.80 2.89
C GLY A 309 -7.28 9.70 2.03
N SER A 310 -7.21 9.51 0.72
CA SER A 310 -8.05 10.22 -0.25
C SER A 310 -9.53 9.86 -0.11
N ASP A 311 -10.41 10.81 -0.37
CA ASP A 311 -11.85 10.57 -0.58
C ASP A 311 -12.20 10.35 -2.06
N PHE A 312 -11.21 10.44 -2.95
CA PHE A 312 -11.42 10.15 -4.36
C PHE A 312 -11.74 8.67 -4.56
N LYS A 313 -12.64 8.43 -5.52
CA LYS A 313 -12.94 7.15 -6.13
C LYS A 313 -13.23 7.39 -7.60
N GLY A 314 -12.97 6.38 -8.42
CA GLY A 314 -13.31 6.36 -9.84
C GLY A 314 -14.81 6.23 -10.10
N TYR A 315 -15.12 6.04 -11.38
CA TYR A 315 -16.46 6.06 -11.95
C TYR A 315 -16.78 4.72 -12.61
N GLU A 316 -17.98 4.20 -12.36
CA GLU A 316 -18.52 3.02 -13.05
C GLU A 316 -19.00 3.42 -14.44
N ILE A 317 -18.45 2.76 -15.46
CA ILE A 317 -18.77 3.07 -16.86
C ILE A 317 -20.11 2.42 -17.23
N GLY A 318 -20.99 3.19 -17.85
CA GLY A 318 -22.38 2.79 -18.17
C GLY A 318 -23.37 2.98 -17.02
N LYS A 319 -22.90 3.48 -15.87
CA LYS A 319 -23.72 3.84 -14.71
C LYS A 319 -23.52 5.29 -14.31
N ASP A 320 -22.28 5.68 -14.04
CA ASP A 320 -21.93 7.05 -13.63
C ASP A 320 -21.53 7.92 -14.83
N ILE A 321 -20.90 7.32 -15.85
CA ILE A 321 -20.40 8.02 -17.03
C ILE A 321 -20.35 7.10 -18.26
N ASP A 322 -20.55 7.67 -19.45
CA ASP A 322 -20.42 6.99 -20.73
C ASP A 322 -19.29 7.56 -21.58
N PHE A 323 -18.78 6.75 -22.50
CA PHE A 323 -17.77 7.19 -23.45
C PHE A 323 -18.28 8.20 -24.49
N PRO A 324 -17.37 9.03 -25.05
CA PRO A 324 -16.05 9.35 -24.51
C PRO A 324 -16.16 10.31 -23.31
N PHE A 325 -15.23 10.24 -22.37
CA PHE A 325 -15.17 11.17 -21.23
C PHE A 325 -13.73 11.53 -20.88
N ALA A 326 -13.55 12.49 -19.97
CA ALA A 326 -12.24 12.77 -19.38
C ALA A 326 -12.34 12.85 -17.85
N LEU A 327 -11.27 12.44 -17.18
CA LEU A 327 -11.11 12.59 -15.74
C LEU A 327 -10.23 13.82 -15.44
N ILE A 328 -10.71 14.72 -14.58
CA ILE A 328 -9.97 15.92 -14.21
C ILE A 328 -8.84 15.56 -13.24
N ARG A 329 -7.62 15.53 -13.76
CA ARG A 329 -6.42 15.01 -13.10
C ARG A 329 -5.57 16.07 -12.39
N ARG A 330 -5.94 17.35 -12.51
CA ARG A 330 -5.23 18.50 -11.92
C ARG A 330 -6.22 19.49 -11.31
N THR A 331 -5.86 20.08 -10.17
CA THR A 331 -6.58 21.23 -9.61
C THR A 331 -6.47 22.44 -10.53
N GLY A 332 -7.43 23.37 -10.42
CA GLY A 332 -7.46 24.60 -11.22
C GLY A 332 -7.82 24.38 -12.71
N ALA A 333 -8.45 23.24 -13.02
CA ALA A 333 -8.97 22.98 -14.36
C ALA A 333 -10.04 24.02 -14.72
N LYS A 334 -9.90 24.64 -15.88
CA LYS A 334 -10.81 25.70 -16.34
C LYS A 334 -11.79 25.17 -17.38
N ARG A 335 -13.02 25.67 -17.33
CA ARG A 335 -13.96 25.62 -18.44
C ARG A 335 -13.61 26.74 -19.40
N TRP A 336 -13.46 26.39 -20.66
CA TRP A 336 -13.12 27.33 -21.73
C TRP A 336 -14.28 27.45 -22.72
N GLU A 337 -14.63 28.67 -23.08
CA GLU A 337 -15.65 28.95 -24.07
C GLU A 337 -15.08 29.77 -25.21
N TRP A 338 -15.55 29.48 -26.43
CA TRP A 338 -15.17 30.26 -27.59
C TRP A 338 -15.86 31.62 -27.56
N ASN A 339 -15.06 32.68 -27.51
CA ASN A 339 -15.56 34.04 -27.63
C ASN A 339 -15.38 34.51 -29.07
N GLU A 340 -16.50 34.63 -29.81
CA GLU A 340 -16.50 35.07 -31.21
C GLU A 340 -15.90 36.48 -31.38
N ALA A 341 -16.25 37.43 -30.52
CA ALA A 341 -15.77 38.81 -30.62
C ALA A 341 -14.24 38.92 -30.47
N LYS A 342 -13.65 38.13 -29.56
CA LYS A 342 -12.20 38.10 -29.32
C LYS A 342 -11.48 37.04 -30.14
N LYS A 343 -12.21 36.23 -30.92
CA LYS A 343 -11.72 35.07 -31.69
C LYS A 343 -10.77 34.18 -30.88
N LYS A 344 -11.08 33.94 -29.61
CA LYS A 344 -10.24 33.14 -28.69
C LYS A 344 -11.07 32.44 -27.62
N LEU A 345 -10.49 31.40 -27.04
CA LEU A 345 -11.03 30.81 -25.82
C LEU A 345 -10.88 31.78 -24.64
N VAL A 346 -11.94 31.92 -23.86
CA VAL A 346 -11.95 32.63 -22.58
C VAL A 346 -12.38 31.66 -21.49
N ALA A 347 -11.79 31.77 -20.31
CA ALA A 347 -12.21 30.96 -19.18
C ALA A 347 -13.59 31.43 -18.70
N SER A 348 -14.55 30.51 -18.61
CA SER A 348 -15.92 30.79 -18.15
C SER A 348 -16.26 30.14 -16.81
N GLY A 349 -15.33 29.40 -16.21
CA GLY A 349 -15.48 28.80 -14.89
C GLY A 349 -14.39 27.76 -14.60
N GLU A 350 -14.62 26.98 -13.54
CA GLU A 350 -13.77 25.86 -13.17
C GLU A 350 -14.50 24.53 -13.44
N VAL A 351 -13.72 23.50 -13.78
CA VAL A 351 -14.20 22.14 -13.82
C VAL A 351 -13.73 21.45 -12.53
N PRO A 352 -14.63 20.85 -11.73
CA PRO A 352 -14.26 20.29 -10.44
C PRO A 352 -13.11 19.31 -10.54
N TRP A 353 -12.13 19.43 -9.64
CA TRP A 353 -11.03 18.48 -9.58
C TRP A 353 -11.58 17.08 -9.32
N ARG A 354 -11.10 16.07 -10.06
CA ARG A 354 -11.51 14.67 -10.01
C ARG A 354 -12.90 14.34 -10.52
N SER A 355 -13.62 15.29 -11.11
CA SER A 355 -14.85 14.97 -11.82
C SER A 355 -14.58 14.13 -13.08
N ALA A 356 -15.57 13.33 -13.46
CA ALA A 356 -15.69 12.82 -14.81
C ALA A 356 -16.51 13.79 -15.66
N VAL A 357 -16.05 14.08 -16.86
CA VAL A 357 -16.69 15.02 -17.79
C VAL A 357 -16.99 14.29 -19.09
N ALA A 358 -18.26 14.25 -19.47
CA ALA A 358 -18.68 13.66 -20.74
C ALA A 358 -18.20 14.53 -21.91
N LEU A 359 -17.62 13.90 -22.93
CA LEU A 359 -17.09 14.56 -24.11
C LEU A 359 -17.94 14.30 -25.35
N THR A 360 -17.98 15.24 -26.29
CA THR A 360 -18.62 15.02 -27.60
C THR A 360 -17.77 14.12 -28.51
N GLY A 361 -16.49 13.94 -28.17
CA GLY A 361 -15.48 13.29 -28.99
C GLY A 361 -14.67 14.27 -29.84
N LYS A 362 -15.19 15.49 -30.10
CA LYS A 362 -14.45 16.53 -30.81
C LYS A 362 -13.33 17.10 -29.93
N GLN A 363 -12.23 17.45 -30.59
CA GLN A 363 -11.08 18.06 -29.95
C GLN A 363 -10.45 19.07 -30.88
N LYS A 364 -9.89 20.14 -30.33
CA LYS A 364 -9.32 21.24 -31.12
C LYS A 364 -8.13 21.86 -30.41
N PHE A 365 -7.12 22.24 -31.20
CA PHE A 365 -6.00 23.01 -30.70
C PHE A 365 -6.35 24.49 -30.65
N PHE A 366 -6.07 25.12 -29.50
CA PHE A 366 -6.15 26.56 -29.32
C PHE A 366 -4.85 27.02 -28.67
N GLY A 367 -4.10 27.90 -29.34
CA GLY A 367 -2.82 28.40 -28.82
C GLY A 367 -1.81 27.28 -28.50
N GLY A 368 -1.77 26.22 -29.31
CA GLY A 368 -0.88 25.07 -29.12
C GLY A 368 -1.30 24.09 -28.03
N VAL A 369 -2.44 24.31 -27.35
CA VAL A 369 -2.97 23.41 -26.33
C VAL A 369 -4.18 22.66 -26.88
N LEU A 370 -4.20 21.34 -26.71
CA LEU A 370 -5.33 20.51 -27.09
C LEU A 370 -6.46 20.68 -26.08
N HIS A 371 -7.66 20.89 -26.59
CA HIS A 371 -8.87 21.02 -25.80
C HIS A 371 -9.90 19.98 -26.24
N TYR A 372 -10.59 19.38 -25.28
CA TYR A 372 -11.70 18.45 -25.49
C TYR A 372 -13.03 19.19 -25.36
N GLU A 373 -13.92 19.03 -26.33
CA GLU A 373 -15.26 19.61 -26.28
C GLU A 373 -16.15 18.77 -25.33
N MET A 374 -16.75 19.43 -24.35
CA MET A 374 -17.60 18.81 -23.33
C MET A 374 -19.06 18.79 -23.80
N LYS A 375 -19.82 17.74 -23.45
CA LYS A 375 -21.23 17.62 -23.84
C LYS A 375 -22.13 18.68 -23.20
N ASP A 376 -21.75 19.17 -22.03
CA ASP A 376 -22.45 20.26 -21.32
C ASP A 376 -22.03 21.66 -21.81
N GLY A 377 -21.23 21.73 -22.88
CA GLY A 377 -20.79 22.97 -23.52
C GLY A 377 -19.39 23.43 -23.11
N GLY A 378 -18.71 24.11 -24.01
CA GLY A 378 -17.35 24.58 -23.81
C GLY A 378 -16.32 23.45 -23.89
N TYR A 379 -15.13 23.73 -23.36
CA TYR A 379 -13.92 22.94 -23.56
C TYR A 379 -13.12 22.79 -22.26
N VAL A 380 -12.39 21.69 -22.14
CA VAL A 380 -11.38 21.47 -21.09
C VAL A 380 -10.02 21.14 -21.70
N ASP A 381 -8.93 21.62 -21.10
CA ASP A 381 -7.59 21.39 -21.63
C ASP A 381 -6.98 20.04 -21.21
N ASP A 382 -6.20 19.43 -22.11
CA ASP A 382 -5.60 18.10 -21.95
C ASP A 382 -4.53 18.00 -20.85
N ARG A 383 -3.94 19.11 -20.44
CA ARG A 383 -2.96 19.15 -19.34
C ARG A 383 -3.68 18.95 -18.00
N HIS A 384 -4.95 19.33 -17.91
CA HIS A 384 -5.78 19.15 -16.72
C HIS A 384 -6.71 17.93 -16.80
N ALA A 385 -6.97 17.39 -17.99
CA ALA A 385 -7.93 16.32 -18.21
C ALA A 385 -7.30 15.08 -18.89
N GLY A 386 -7.41 13.91 -18.27
CA GLY A 386 -7.03 12.63 -18.88
C GLY A 386 -8.21 12.08 -19.68
N ARG A 387 -8.17 12.16 -21.02
CA ARG A 387 -9.23 11.64 -21.90
C ARG A 387 -9.25 10.11 -21.91
N VAL A 388 -10.40 9.54 -21.62
CA VAL A 388 -10.67 8.10 -21.58
C VAL A 388 -11.55 7.75 -22.78
N ASP A 389 -11.04 6.86 -23.63
CA ASP A 389 -11.72 6.33 -24.81
C ASP A 389 -11.79 4.80 -24.68
N PRO A 390 -12.77 4.13 -25.30
CA PRO A 390 -12.78 2.66 -25.32
C PRO A 390 -11.53 2.16 -26.07
N ALA A 391 -11.09 0.94 -25.74
CA ALA A 391 -9.95 0.31 -26.40
C ALA A 391 -10.13 0.30 -27.93
N LYS A 392 -9.29 1.08 -28.63
CA LYS A 392 -9.37 1.23 -30.10
C LYS A 392 -9.23 -0.11 -30.83
N LYS A 393 -8.34 -0.97 -30.32
CA LYS A 393 -8.14 -2.33 -30.79
C LYS A 393 -8.22 -3.26 -29.59
N MET A 394 -9.28 -4.05 -29.53
CA MET A 394 -9.47 -5.01 -28.44
C MET A 394 -8.37 -6.09 -28.48
N PRO A 395 -7.60 -6.27 -27.40
CA PRO A 395 -6.59 -7.32 -27.33
C PRO A 395 -7.21 -8.72 -27.29
N ALA A 396 -6.40 -9.75 -27.56
CA ALA A 396 -6.87 -11.13 -27.62
C ALA A 396 -7.50 -11.60 -26.30
N TRP A 397 -6.89 -11.30 -25.15
CA TRP A 397 -7.45 -11.64 -23.83
C TRP A 397 -8.82 -10.99 -23.59
N GLY A 398 -9.00 -9.74 -24.02
CA GLY A 398 -10.31 -9.06 -23.96
C GLY A 398 -11.36 -9.74 -24.84
N LYS A 399 -10.98 -10.18 -26.05
CA LYS A 399 -11.88 -10.96 -26.93
C LYS A 399 -12.22 -12.34 -26.34
N ASN A 400 -11.30 -12.92 -25.57
CA ASN A 400 -11.50 -14.19 -24.87
C ASN A 400 -12.33 -14.06 -23.59
N GLY A 401 -12.81 -12.85 -23.25
CA GLY A 401 -13.64 -12.64 -22.06
C GLY A 401 -12.85 -12.47 -20.75
N GLU A 402 -11.52 -12.37 -20.79
CA GLU A 402 -10.71 -12.17 -19.58
C GLU A 402 -11.00 -10.81 -18.93
N LYS A 403 -10.89 -10.74 -17.61
CA LYS A 403 -10.77 -9.47 -16.89
C LYS A 403 -9.39 -8.89 -17.15
N TRP A 404 -9.31 -7.60 -17.45
CA TRP A 404 -8.03 -6.91 -17.66
C TRP A 404 -8.10 -5.43 -17.32
N ILE A 405 -6.92 -4.86 -17.11
CA ILE A 405 -6.70 -3.47 -16.75
C ILE A 405 -5.88 -2.79 -17.84
N ASP A 406 -6.34 -1.64 -18.31
CA ASP A 406 -5.64 -0.73 -19.21
C ASP A 406 -5.14 0.48 -18.43
N ILE A 407 -3.83 0.75 -18.45
CA ILE A 407 -3.23 1.89 -17.78
C ILE A 407 -2.49 2.74 -18.79
N ASN A 408 -2.99 3.96 -18.97
CA ASN A 408 -2.32 4.99 -19.75
C ASN A 408 -1.53 5.92 -18.81
N ILE A 409 -0.20 5.84 -18.84
CA ILE A 409 0.67 6.60 -17.94
C ILE A 409 0.92 8.04 -18.41
N THR A 410 0.65 8.44 -19.66
CA THR A 410 0.76 9.87 -20.02
C THR A 410 -0.47 10.66 -19.56
N LYS A 411 -1.64 10.03 -19.64
CA LYS A 411 -2.94 10.57 -19.21
C LYS A 411 -3.22 10.30 -17.74
N GLN A 412 -2.51 9.38 -17.10
CA GLN A 412 -2.67 8.97 -15.70
C GLN A 412 -4.08 8.45 -15.40
N VAL A 413 -4.58 7.59 -16.28
CA VAL A 413 -5.90 6.95 -16.17
C VAL A 413 -5.76 5.44 -16.20
N LEU A 414 -6.65 4.76 -15.48
CA LEU A 414 -6.82 3.31 -15.49
C LEU A 414 -8.25 3.00 -15.91
N VAL A 415 -8.42 2.02 -16.79
CA VAL A 415 -9.73 1.46 -17.17
C VAL A 415 -9.73 -0.04 -16.91
N ALA A 416 -10.73 -0.53 -16.16
CA ALA A 416 -10.96 -1.94 -15.94
C ALA A 416 -11.98 -2.46 -16.95
N TYR A 417 -11.72 -3.65 -17.49
CA TYR A 417 -12.53 -4.31 -18.51
C TYR A 417 -12.91 -5.74 -18.09
N GLU A 418 -14.15 -6.12 -18.40
CA GLU A 418 -14.64 -7.50 -18.39
C GLU A 418 -14.83 -7.97 -19.84
N GLY A 419 -13.87 -8.74 -20.34
CA GLY A 419 -13.78 -9.07 -21.76
C GLY A 419 -13.63 -7.80 -22.61
N THR A 420 -14.63 -7.52 -23.45
CA THR A 420 -14.67 -6.34 -24.30
C THR A 420 -15.38 -5.14 -23.66
N LYS A 421 -16.00 -5.33 -22.48
CA LYS A 421 -16.82 -4.32 -21.83
C LYS A 421 -15.98 -3.53 -20.81
N PRO A 422 -15.78 -2.22 -21.00
CA PRO A 422 -15.23 -1.36 -19.95
C PRO A 422 -16.25 -1.20 -18.81
N VAL A 423 -15.80 -1.37 -17.56
CA VAL A 423 -16.68 -1.37 -16.37
C VAL A 423 -16.33 -0.31 -15.34
N TYR A 424 -15.07 0.13 -15.28
CA TYR A 424 -14.62 1.11 -14.29
C TYR A 424 -13.49 1.97 -14.85
N ALA A 425 -13.40 3.23 -14.42
CA ALA A 425 -12.24 4.06 -14.68
C ALA A 425 -11.86 4.93 -13.47
N THR A 426 -10.56 5.10 -13.25
CA THR A 426 -10.04 5.98 -12.20
C THR A 426 -8.73 6.66 -12.61
N LEU A 427 -8.27 7.59 -11.79
CA LEU A 427 -6.95 8.22 -11.89
C LEU A 427 -5.90 7.37 -11.16
N VAL A 428 -4.70 7.33 -11.70
CA VAL A 428 -3.53 6.69 -11.08
C VAL A 428 -2.42 7.70 -10.81
N ALA A 429 -1.46 7.34 -9.96
CA ALA A 429 -0.17 8.01 -9.91
C ALA A 429 0.94 7.00 -10.19
N SER A 430 1.49 7.03 -11.41
CA SER A 430 2.58 6.15 -11.84
C SER A 430 3.95 6.64 -11.33
N GLY A 431 5.01 5.95 -11.75
CA GLY A 431 6.40 6.27 -11.46
C GLY A 431 6.79 7.70 -11.83
N GLU A 432 7.44 8.43 -10.92
CA GLU A 432 7.67 9.87 -11.03
C GLU A 432 8.60 10.29 -12.19
N SER A 433 9.42 9.36 -12.72
CA SER A 433 10.25 9.56 -13.92
C SER A 433 9.48 9.42 -15.24
N GLY A 434 8.16 9.20 -15.20
CA GLY A 434 7.30 9.27 -16.39
C GLY A 434 7.59 8.19 -17.43
N LEU A 435 8.17 8.58 -18.58
CA LEU A 435 8.45 7.70 -19.72
C LEU A 435 9.91 7.26 -19.83
N ASP A 436 10.76 7.68 -18.88
CA ASP A 436 12.17 7.30 -18.81
C ASP A 436 12.34 5.78 -18.65
N ASP A 437 13.57 5.29 -18.73
CA ASP A 437 13.87 3.86 -18.62
C ASP A 437 13.57 3.33 -17.20
N PRO A 438 12.64 2.37 -17.02
CA PRO A 438 12.29 1.82 -15.72
C PRO A 438 13.40 1.00 -15.06
N GLU A 439 14.43 0.58 -15.79
CA GLU A 439 15.55 -0.17 -15.20
C GLU A 439 16.59 0.75 -14.54
N THR A 440 16.57 2.04 -14.88
CA THR A 440 17.55 3.04 -14.41
C THR A 440 16.91 4.26 -13.74
N SER A 441 15.59 4.27 -13.60
CA SER A 441 14.83 5.39 -13.04
C SER A 441 13.58 4.91 -12.29
N LYS A 442 12.81 5.85 -11.74
CA LYS A 442 11.55 5.57 -11.03
C LYS A 442 10.36 5.46 -11.98
N SER A 443 10.58 5.12 -13.24
CA SER A 443 9.50 4.96 -14.23
C SER A 443 8.73 3.67 -13.99
N THR A 444 7.43 3.66 -14.29
CA THR A 444 6.65 2.42 -14.26
C THR A 444 7.00 1.57 -15.47
N LYS A 445 7.25 0.26 -15.26
CA LYS A 445 7.49 -0.66 -16.37
C LYS A 445 6.26 -0.75 -17.29
N ARG A 446 6.50 -0.58 -18.59
CA ARG A 446 5.48 -0.67 -19.65
C ARG A 446 5.45 -2.07 -20.22
N GLY A 447 4.30 -2.54 -20.68
CA GLY A 447 4.14 -3.88 -21.23
C GLY A 447 2.83 -4.54 -20.85
N ILE A 448 2.79 -5.85 -21.02
CA ILE A 448 1.65 -6.71 -20.69
C ILE A 448 2.11 -7.63 -19.57
N PHE A 449 1.43 -7.55 -18.44
CA PHE A 449 1.75 -8.30 -17.23
C PHE A 449 0.52 -9.06 -16.74
N ARG A 450 0.72 -9.94 -15.75
CA ARG A 450 -0.36 -10.58 -15.01
C ARG A 450 -0.13 -10.41 -13.52
N ILE A 451 -1.18 -10.01 -12.80
CA ILE A 451 -1.12 -10.00 -11.34
C ILE A 451 -0.85 -11.43 -10.87
N HIS A 452 0.18 -11.62 -10.05
CA HIS A 452 0.59 -12.94 -9.58
C HIS A 452 0.45 -13.09 -8.06
N THR A 453 0.52 -11.98 -7.31
CA THR A 453 0.48 -12.00 -5.85
C THR A 453 -0.31 -10.81 -5.33
N LYS A 454 -1.19 -11.05 -4.35
CA LYS A 454 -2.03 -10.02 -3.74
C LYS A 454 -1.98 -10.07 -2.22
N TYR A 455 -1.81 -8.93 -1.57
CA TYR A 455 -1.78 -8.78 -0.12
C TYR A 455 -2.75 -7.69 0.33
N VAL A 456 -3.58 -7.99 1.35
CA VAL A 456 -4.48 -7.00 1.97
C VAL A 456 -3.68 -5.81 2.50
N SER A 457 -2.50 -6.07 3.04
CA SER A 457 -1.49 -5.07 3.31
C SER A 457 -0.08 -5.66 3.39
N THR A 458 0.95 -4.88 3.06
CA THR A 458 2.36 -5.27 3.30
C THR A 458 3.22 -4.05 3.61
N THR A 459 4.34 -4.25 4.29
CA THR A 459 5.37 -3.20 4.40
C THR A 459 6.08 -3.05 3.06
N MET A 460 6.31 -1.79 2.66
CA MET A 460 7.15 -1.41 1.53
C MET A 460 8.18 -0.40 2.03
N ASP A 461 9.46 -0.67 1.79
CA ASP A 461 10.57 0.15 2.23
C ASP A 461 11.60 0.37 1.13
N SER A 462 12.48 1.33 1.37
CA SER A 462 13.66 1.64 0.57
C SER A 462 14.74 2.16 1.51
N ASP A 463 15.95 1.63 1.37
CA ASP A 463 17.15 2.07 2.09
C ASP A 463 18.12 2.86 1.18
N ALA A 464 17.70 3.21 -0.04
CA ALA A 464 18.52 3.97 -0.97
C ALA A 464 18.75 5.39 -0.46
N VAL A 465 20.01 5.86 -0.54
CA VAL A 465 20.42 7.17 0.01
C VAL A 465 19.61 8.31 -0.61
N GLY A 466 18.90 9.06 0.21
CA GLY A 466 18.02 10.16 -0.22
C GLY A 466 16.60 9.74 -0.61
N GLU A 467 16.31 8.44 -0.57
CA GLU A 467 15.01 7.82 -0.88
C GLU A 467 14.56 6.88 0.24
N GLU A 468 15.03 7.12 1.46
CA GLU A 468 14.72 6.30 2.61
C GLU A 468 13.26 6.49 3.02
N PHE A 469 12.50 5.39 3.01
CA PHE A 469 11.16 5.36 3.55
C PHE A 469 10.83 3.97 4.07
N GLU A 470 10.00 3.91 5.10
CA GLU A 470 9.32 2.68 5.52
C GLU A 470 7.82 2.98 5.57
N LEU A 471 7.06 2.38 4.68
CA LEU A 471 5.60 2.45 4.64
C LEU A 471 5.05 1.10 5.08
N ARG A 472 4.73 0.99 6.36
CA ARG A 472 4.16 -0.24 6.90
C ARG A 472 2.70 -0.38 6.47
N ASP A 473 2.35 -1.62 6.10
CA ASP A 473 0.99 -2.01 5.78
C ASP A 473 0.34 -1.19 4.67
N VAL A 474 1.08 -0.88 3.60
CA VAL A 474 0.52 -0.37 2.33
C VAL A 474 -0.65 -1.27 1.92
N PRO A 475 -1.88 -0.71 1.75
CA PRO A 475 -3.07 -1.52 1.60
C PRO A 475 -3.31 -1.97 0.15
N TYR A 476 -3.99 -3.11 0.01
CA TYR A 476 -4.57 -3.62 -1.23
C TYR A 476 -3.55 -3.76 -2.36
N VAL A 477 -2.44 -4.44 -2.08
CA VAL A 477 -1.28 -4.57 -2.96
C VAL A 477 -1.46 -5.72 -3.94
N GLN A 478 -1.16 -5.46 -5.21
CA GLN A 478 -1.33 -6.40 -6.33
C GLN A 478 -0.06 -6.37 -7.20
N TYR A 479 0.85 -7.31 -6.98
CA TYR A 479 2.12 -7.43 -7.72
C TYR A 479 1.90 -8.05 -9.09
N PHE A 480 2.53 -7.47 -10.11
CA PHE A 480 2.46 -7.94 -11.50
C PHE A 480 3.82 -8.16 -12.17
N GLU A 481 4.90 -7.59 -11.65
CA GLU A 481 6.26 -7.74 -12.19
C GLU A 481 7.30 -7.37 -11.14
N GLY A 482 8.15 -8.31 -10.70
CA GLY A 482 9.19 -8.01 -9.71
C GLY A 482 8.64 -7.28 -8.47
N GLY A 483 9.15 -6.07 -8.19
CA GLY A 483 8.65 -5.18 -7.13
C GLY A 483 7.49 -4.25 -7.53
N TYR A 484 7.07 -4.24 -8.80
CA TYR A 484 6.02 -3.37 -9.32
C TYR A 484 4.63 -3.91 -8.98
N ALA A 485 3.79 -3.04 -8.42
CA ALA A 485 2.45 -3.37 -7.99
C ALA A 485 1.44 -2.24 -8.23
N LEU A 486 0.15 -2.60 -8.30
CA LEU A 486 -0.93 -1.67 -8.00
C LEU A 486 -1.19 -1.69 -6.49
N HIS A 487 -1.36 -0.54 -5.85
CA HIS A 487 -1.71 -0.49 -4.42
C HIS A 487 -2.35 0.83 -4.01
N GLY A 488 -3.02 0.84 -2.85
CA GLY A 488 -3.54 2.06 -2.25
C GLY A 488 -2.40 2.92 -1.71
N ALA A 489 -2.42 4.22 -2.00
CA ALA A 489 -1.48 5.18 -1.42
C ALA A 489 -2.19 6.03 -0.36
N TYR A 490 -1.92 5.76 0.92
CA TYR A 490 -2.50 6.53 2.03
C TYR A 490 -1.75 7.83 2.31
N TRP A 491 -0.48 7.95 1.90
CA TRP A 491 0.42 9.05 2.27
C TRP A 491 0.32 10.29 1.36
N HIS A 492 -0.35 10.19 0.20
CA HIS A 492 -0.50 11.31 -0.73
C HIS A 492 -1.82 11.28 -1.47
N ASP A 493 -2.17 12.41 -2.07
CA ASP A 493 -3.42 12.59 -2.80
C ASP A 493 -3.20 13.04 -4.27
N LYS A 494 -2.10 12.60 -4.89
CA LYS A 494 -1.65 13.10 -6.21
C LYS A 494 -2.10 12.26 -7.41
N PHE A 495 -3.21 11.54 -7.30
CA PHE A 495 -3.78 10.76 -8.42
C PHE A 495 -4.09 11.66 -9.61
N GLY A 496 -3.64 11.23 -10.79
CA GLY A 496 -3.66 12.03 -12.02
C GLY A 496 -2.30 12.62 -12.42
N ARG A 497 -1.24 12.39 -11.62
CA ARG A 497 0.13 12.83 -11.89
C ARG A 497 1.13 11.76 -11.44
N PRO A 498 2.26 11.59 -12.16
CA PRO A 498 3.34 10.72 -11.72
C PRO A 498 3.87 11.12 -10.32
N LYS A 499 4.03 10.16 -9.41
CA LYS A 499 4.54 10.40 -8.05
C LYS A 499 5.21 9.20 -7.36
N SER A 500 4.98 7.96 -7.81
CA SER A 500 5.49 6.77 -7.14
C SER A 500 6.97 6.50 -7.48
N HIS A 501 7.55 5.47 -6.87
CA HIS A 501 8.88 4.93 -7.21
C HIS A 501 8.80 3.76 -8.21
N GLY A 502 7.78 3.75 -9.08
CA GLY A 502 7.58 2.72 -10.12
C GLY A 502 6.21 2.04 -10.05
N CYS A 503 5.67 1.82 -8.84
CA CYS A 503 4.33 1.27 -8.64
C CYS A 503 3.22 2.12 -9.28
N VAL A 504 2.05 1.54 -9.46
CA VAL A 504 0.84 2.28 -9.88
C VAL A 504 -0.01 2.56 -8.65
N ASN A 505 0.11 3.79 -8.13
CA ASN A 505 -0.61 4.18 -6.92
C ASN A 505 -2.07 4.50 -7.26
N LEU A 506 -2.98 3.98 -6.45
CA LEU A 506 -4.42 4.18 -6.51
C LEU A 506 -4.92 4.92 -5.27
N SER A 507 -6.06 5.59 -5.38
CA SER A 507 -6.77 6.05 -4.19
C SER A 507 -7.09 4.83 -3.31
N PRO A 508 -7.12 4.97 -1.97
CA PRO A 508 -7.38 3.82 -1.11
C PRO A 508 -8.69 3.08 -1.43
N GLU A 509 -9.73 3.81 -1.85
CA GLU A 509 -11.02 3.21 -2.22
C GLU A 509 -10.96 2.50 -3.59
N ASP A 510 -10.28 3.07 -4.59
CA ASP A 510 -10.07 2.40 -5.87
C ASP A 510 -9.21 1.15 -5.73
N ALA A 511 -8.17 1.22 -4.90
CA ALA A 511 -7.32 0.08 -4.61
C ALA A 511 -8.13 -1.07 -4.00
N ARG A 512 -9.02 -0.77 -3.03
CA ARG A 512 -9.92 -1.75 -2.41
C ARG A 512 -10.84 -2.40 -3.45
N ARG A 513 -11.54 -1.60 -4.25
CA ARG A 513 -12.47 -2.09 -5.29
C ARG A 513 -11.77 -2.97 -6.32
N LEU A 514 -10.65 -2.49 -6.87
CA LEU A 514 -9.87 -3.26 -7.84
C LEU A 514 -9.28 -4.51 -7.21
N PHE A 515 -8.79 -4.45 -5.97
CA PHE A 515 -8.22 -5.60 -5.29
C PHE A 515 -9.22 -6.75 -5.13
N PHE A 516 -10.50 -6.51 -4.93
CA PHE A 516 -11.47 -7.62 -4.87
C PHE A 516 -12.05 -7.98 -6.25
N TRP A 517 -11.97 -7.07 -7.22
CA TRP A 517 -12.39 -7.35 -8.60
C TRP A 517 -11.38 -8.18 -9.40
N THR A 518 -10.08 -8.01 -9.16
CA THR A 518 -8.98 -8.70 -9.87
C THR A 518 -8.68 -10.10 -9.34
N GLU A 519 -8.02 -10.91 -10.15
CA GLU A 519 -7.47 -12.21 -9.79
C GLU A 519 -5.97 -12.15 -9.44
N PRO A 520 -5.46 -13.02 -8.55
CA PRO A 520 -6.19 -14.06 -7.82
C PRO A 520 -7.07 -13.50 -6.68
N GLN A 521 -8.23 -14.09 -6.42
CA GLN A 521 -9.01 -13.77 -5.22
C GLN A 521 -8.23 -14.06 -3.93
N VAL A 522 -8.35 -13.16 -2.94
CA VAL A 522 -7.86 -13.40 -1.58
C VAL A 522 -9.05 -13.88 -0.73
N PRO A 523 -9.04 -15.14 -0.24
CA PRO A 523 -10.14 -15.66 0.57
C PRO A 523 -10.40 -14.83 1.82
N TYR A 524 -11.65 -14.79 2.28
CA TYR A 524 -11.99 -14.12 3.53
C TYR A 524 -11.19 -14.71 4.70
N GLY A 525 -10.69 -13.84 5.57
CA GLY A 525 -9.82 -14.21 6.70
C GLY A 525 -8.33 -14.38 6.35
N TRP A 526 -7.99 -14.60 5.07
CA TRP A 526 -6.60 -14.64 4.62
C TRP A 526 -6.02 -13.23 4.49
N HIS A 527 -4.69 -13.13 4.50
CA HIS A 527 -4.00 -11.83 4.31
C HIS A 527 -3.38 -11.71 2.92
N GLY A 528 -3.12 -12.83 2.25
CA GLY A 528 -2.61 -12.82 0.89
C GLY A 528 -2.90 -14.09 0.11
N ALA A 529 -2.90 -13.95 -1.22
CA ALA A 529 -2.98 -15.05 -2.17
C ALA A 529 -1.89 -14.90 -3.24
N ALA A 530 -1.40 -16.03 -3.73
CA ALA A 530 -0.43 -16.07 -4.81
C ALA A 530 -0.83 -17.14 -5.83
N ARG A 531 -0.77 -16.79 -7.11
CA ARG A 531 -1.07 -17.68 -8.21
C ARG A 531 -0.25 -17.29 -9.43
N SER A 532 0.64 -18.18 -9.86
CA SER A 532 1.49 -17.92 -11.01
C SER A 532 0.66 -17.88 -12.30
N LEU A 533 0.90 -16.85 -13.12
CA LEU A 533 0.53 -16.74 -14.53
C LEU A 533 -0.97 -16.79 -14.91
N THR A 534 -1.89 -16.77 -13.94
CA THR A 534 -3.35 -16.82 -14.22
C THR A 534 -4.16 -15.67 -13.61
N GLY A 535 -3.53 -14.64 -13.05
CA GLY A 535 -4.26 -13.47 -12.55
C GLY A 535 -4.65 -12.48 -13.63
N THR A 536 -5.30 -11.40 -13.22
CA THR A 536 -5.81 -10.36 -14.14
C THR A 536 -4.68 -9.73 -14.95
N VAL A 537 -4.92 -9.56 -16.25
CA VAL A 537 -3.96 -8.92 -17.17
C VAL A 537 -3.87 -7.43 -16.85
N VAL A 538 -2.64 -6.90 -16.82
CA VAL A 538 -2.35 -5.48 -16.67
C VAL A 538 -1.58 -5.02 -17.89
N PHE A 539 -2.19 -4.15 -18.69
CA PHE A 539 -1.58 -3.54 -19.87
C PHE A 539 -1.21 -2.09 -19.57
N ILE A 540 0.09 -1.78 -19.59
CA ILE A 540 0.63 -0.46 -19.24
C ILE A 540 1.28 0.15 -20.47
N HIS A 541 0.82 1.33 -20.88
CA HIS A 541 1.29 2.01 -22.08
C HIS A 541 1.29 3.55 -21.95
N PRO A 542 2.02 4.27 -22.81
CA PRO A 542 1.95 5.73 -22.89
C PRO A 542 0.57 6.24 -23.27
#